data_AF-A0A8J7AI90-F1
#
_entry.id   AF-A0A8J7AI90-F1
#
_cell.length_a   1.000
_cell.length_b   1.000
_cell.length_c   1.000
_cell.angle_alpha   90.00
_cell.angle_beta   90.00
_cell.angle_gamma   90.00
#
_symmetry.space_group_name_H-M   'P 1'
#
loop_
_entity.id
_entity.type
_entity.pdbx_description
1 polymer ?
#
loop_
_entity_poly.entity_id
_entity_poly.type
_entity_poly.pdbx_seq_one_letter_code
_entity_poly.pdbx_strand_id
1 'polypeptide(L)'
;MKGRKRHIAVDVLGLVLICHVGAANQADVKAAPFVLFWVLEQYGRIQKILADKGYRGDLGDDLEAVYGVPIEISQQSAKGFTIEAKRWIVERTWAWLDNARSLTRDYERLPENHAGMVYIVMIRLMLRRLEKNRKNWKATTT
;
A
#
# COMPACT_ATOMS: atom_id res chain seq x y z
N MET A 1 22.18 7.35 -8.38
CA MET A 1 21.83 6.84 -7.03
C MET A 1 21.05 5.55 -7.19
N LYS A 2 21.40 4.48 -6.48
CA LYS A 2 20.56 3.27 -6.43
C LYS A 2 19.40 3.55 -5.46
N GLY A 3 18.19 3.69 -5.98
CA GLY A 3 16.99 3.89 -5.16
C GLY A 3 16.34 2.58 -4.73
N ARG A 4 15.45 2.63 -3.75
CA ARG A 4 14.53 1.53 -3.41
C ARG A 4 13.10 1.90 -3.75
N LYS A 5 12.29 0.92 -4.12
CA LYS A 5 10.85 1.06 -4.36
C LYS A 5 10.09 0.23 -3.34
N ARG A 6 8.99 0.79 -2.84
CA ARG A 6 8.11 0.14 -1.88
C ARG A 6 6.85 -0.31 -2.62
N HIS A 7 6.43 -1.54 -2.38
CA HIS A 7 5.18 -2.11 -2.87
C HIS A 7 4.35 -2.47 -1.64
N ILE A 8 3.13 -1.95 -1.55
CA ILE A 8 2.28 -2.14 -0.37
C ILE A 8 0.92 -2.70 -0.78
N ALA A 9 0.36 -3.53 0.09
CA ALA A 9 -1.06 -3.85 0.10
C ALA A 9 -1.69 -3.24 1.34
N VAL A 10 -2.87 -2.66 1.17
CA VAL A 10 -3.60 -1.94 2.23
C VAL A 10 -5.02 -2.46 2.35
N ASP A 11 -5.57 -2.40 3.56
CA ASP A 11 -6.98 -2.65 3.80
C ASP A 11 -7.87 -1.44 3.42
N VAL A 12 -9.17 -1.57 3.64
CA VAL A 12 -10.16 -0.51 3.39
C VAL A 12 -10.00 0.74 4.28
N LEU A 13 -9.26 0.64 5.39
CA LEU A 13 -8.94 1.75 6.29
C LEU A 13 -7.61 2.43 5.93
N GLY A 14 -6.88 1.90 4.95
CA GLY A 14 -5.54 2.35 4.56
C GLY A 14 -4.46 1.88 5.52
N LEU A 15 -4.66 0.76 6.22
CA LEU A 15 -3.64 0.12 7.05
C LEU A 15 -2.86 -0.87 6.19
N VAL A 16 -1.53 -0.82 6.27
CA VAL A 16 -0.65 -1.69 5.49
C VAL A 16 -0.70 -3.11 6.03
N LEU A 17 -1.08 -4.05 5.16
CA LEU A 17 -1.08 -5.49 5.43
C LEU A 17 0.27 -6.11 5.10
N ILE A 18 0.80 -5.80 3.90
CA ILE A 18 2.09 -6.28 3.40
C ILE A 18 2.89 -5.11 2.82
N CYS A 19 4.19 -5.07 3.11
CA CYS A 19 5.15 -4.15 2.50
C CYS A 19 6.36 -4.92 1.98
N HIS A 20 6.57 -4.88 0.67
CA HIS A 20 7.79 -5.37 0.03
C HIS A 20 8.66 -4.20 -0.41
N VAL A 21 9.96 -4.27 -0.14
CA VAL A 21 10.93 -3.25 -0.54
C VAL A 21 11.90 -3.87 -1.52
N GLY A 22 11.86 -3.38 -2.76
CA GLY A 22 12.68 -3.85 -3.87
C GLY A 22 13.63 -2.77 -4.40
N ALA A 23 14.41 -3.12 -5.40
CA ALA A 23 15.25 -2.16 -6.12
C ALA A 23 14.37 -1.18 -6.92
N ALA A 24 14.76 0.10 -7.01
CA ALA A 24 13.95 1.09 -7.72
C ALA A 24 13.79 0.82 -9.22
N ASN A 25 14.70 0.05 -9.82
CA ASN A 25 14.63 -0.36 -11.22
C ASN A 25 13.87 -1.68 -11.44
N GLN A 26 13.34 -2.31 -10.38
CA GLN A 26 12.52 -3.50 -10.50
C GLN A 26 11.14 -3.12 -11.05
N ALA A 27 10.72 -3.80 -12.12
CA ALA A 27 9.39 -3.63 -12.70
C ALA A 27 8.32 -4.09 -11.70
N ASP A 28 7.19 -3.38 -11.65
CA ASP A 28 6.09 -3.66 -10.72
C ASP A 28 5.54 -5.10 -10.88
N VAL A 29 5.42 -5.58 -12.11
CA VAL A 29 5.03 -6.96 -12.43
C VAL A 29 5.93 -7.99 -11.74
N LYS A 30 7.24 -7.73 -11.61
CA LYS A 30 8.17 -8.64 -10.94
C LYS A 30 8.10 -8.56 -9.42
N ALA A 31 7.67 -7.42 -8.88
CA ALA A 31 7.49 -7.23 -7.46
C ALA A 31 6.11 -7.74 -6.99
N ALA A 32 5.14 -7.84 -7.91
CA ALA A 32 3.77 -8.22 -7.63
C ALA A 32 3.59 -9.53 -6.85
N PRO A 33 4.30 -10.63 -7.16
CA PRO A 33 4.19 -11.86 -6.39
C PRO A 33 4.55 -11.65 -4.91
N PHE A 34 5.56 -10.83 -4.62
CA PHE A 34 5.99 -10.58 -3.24
C PHE A 34 5.00 -9.77 -2.40
N VAL A 35 3.94 -9.25 -3.00
CA VAL A 35 2.85 -8.60 -2.28
C VAL A 35 1.59 -9.45 -2.37
N LEU A 36 1.13 -9.77 -3.59
CA LEU A 36 -0.16 -10.43 -3.81
C LEU A 36 -0.21 -11.83 -3.22
N PHE A 37 0.84 -12.64 -3.41
CA PHE A 37 0.90 -14.00 -2.86
C PHE A 37 0.82 -13.97 -1.33
N TRP A 38 1.65 -13.15 -0.68
CA TRP A 38 1.68 -13.07 0.78
C TRP A 38 0.39 -12.51 1.38
N VAL A 39 -0.25 -11.57 0.69
CA VAL A 39 -1.56 -11.05 1.11
C VAL A 39 -2.63 -12.14 1.07
N LEU A 40 -2.69 -12.93 -0.02
CA LEU A 40 -3.69 -13.98 -0.18
C LEU A 40 -3.45 -15.16 0.78
N GLU A 41 -2.19 -15.55 0.96
CA GLU A 41 -1.79 -16.61 1.90
C GLU A 41 -2.06 -16.26 3.37
N GLN A 42 -1.74 -15.03 3.78
CA GLN A 42 -1.84 -14.65 5.20
C GLN A 42 -3.25 -14.19 5.61
N TYR A 43 -4.07 -13.72 4.67
CA TYR A 43 -5.35 -13.08 4.97
C TYR A 43 -6.51 -13.73 4.21
N GLY A 44 -6.96 -14.90 4.67
CA GLY A 44 -8.07 -15.65 4.06
C GLY A 44 -9.46 -14.99 4.11
N ARG A 45 -9.60 -13.77 4.65
CA ARG A 45 -10.84 -12.99 4.66
C ARG A 45 -10.96 -12.01 3.49
N ILE A 46 -9.94 -11.94 2.65
CA ILE A 46 -9.92 -11.03 1.50
C ILE A 46 -10.89 -11.54 0.44
N GLN A 47 -11.77 -10.66 -0.02
CA GLN A 47 -12.80 -10.98 -1.01
C GLN A 47 -12.52 -10.38 -2.38
N LYS A 48 -11.65 -9.36 -2.46
CA LYS A 48 -11.32 -8.66 -3.70
C LYS A 48 -10.03 -7.88 -3.54
N ILE A 49 -9.21 -7.84 -4.58
CA ILE A 49 -8.02 -7.01 -4.67
C ILE A 49 -8.21 -5.97 -5.77
N LEU A 50 -7.83 -4.72 -5.50
CA LEU A 50 -7.76 -3.65 -6.50
C LEU A 50 -6.29 -3.32 -6.73
N ALA A 51 -5.81 -3.49 -7.96
CA ALA A 51 -4.41 -3.32 -8.32
C ALA A 51 -4.20 -2.29 -9.42
N ASP A 52 -3.07 -1.58 -9.39
CA ASP A 52 -2.72 -0.59 -10.41
C ASP A 52 -2.31 -1.26 -11.75
N LYS A 53 -2.33 -0.49 -12.84
CA LYS A 53 -1.94 -0.90 -14.19
C LYS A 53 -0.55 -1.55 -14.24
N GLY A 54 0.35 -1.17 -13.34
CA GLY A 54 1.69 -1.77 -13.21
C GLY A 54 1.69 -3.26 -12.86
N TYR A 55 0.55 -3.81 -12.42
CA TYR A 55 0.38 -5.22 -12.02
C TYR A 55 -0.25 -6.08 -13.13
N ARG A 56 -0.32 -5.59 -14.37
CA ARG A 56 -0.82 -6.37 -15.53
C ARG A 56 0.03 -7.61 -15.81
N GLY A 57 -0.65 -8.67 -16.22
CA GLY A 57 -0.06 -9.94 -16.67
C GLY A 57 -0.80 -11.14 -16.12
N ASP A 58 -0.36 -12.32 -16.52
CA ASP A 58 -0.99 -13.61 -16.22
C ASP A 58 -1.07 -13.90 -14.70
N LEU A 59 -0.21 -13.27 -13.90
CA LEU A 59 -0.19 -13.42 -12.44
C LEU A 59 -1.54 -13.12 -11.78
N GLY A 60 -2.28 -12.11 -12.27
CA GLY A 60 -3.59 -11.77 -11.70
C GLY A 60 -4.59 -12.90 -11.90
N ASP A 61 -4.64 -13.41 -13.13
CA ASP A 61 -5.53 -14.50 -13.54
C ASP A 61 -5.15 -15.82 -12.85
N ASP A 62 -3.85 -16.12 -12.74
CA ASP A 62 -3.33 -17.30 -12.05
C ASP A 62 -3.68 -17.28 -10.55
N LEU A 63 -3.49 -16.13 -9.88
CA LEU A 63 -3.82 -16.00 -8.46
C LEU A 63 -5.34 -16.04 -8.23
N GLU A 64 -6.15 -15.45 -9.12
CA GLU A 64 -7.60 -15.57 -9.04
C GLU A 64 -8.04 -17.04 -9.20
N ALA A 65 -7.42 -17.80 -10.11
CA ALA A 65 -7.71 -19.22 -10.30
C ALA A 65 -7.33 -20.08 -9.08
N VAL A 66 -6.22 -19.77 -8.41
CA VAL A 66 -5.75 -20.54 -7.23
C VAL A 66 -6.52 -20.18 -5.96
N TYR A 67 -6.75 -18.88 -5.70
CA TYR A 67 -7.30 -18.41 -4.43
C TYR A 67 -8.81 -18.10 -4.49
N GLY A 68 -9.41 -18.05 -5.68
CA GLY A 68 -10.81 -17.68 -5.87
C GLY A 68 -11.11 -16.23 -5.48
N VAL A 69 -10.09 -15.37 -5.43
CA VAL A 69 -10.22 -13.95 -5.05
C VAL A 69 -10.09 -13.09 -6.30
N PRO A 70 -11.13 -12.33 -6.69
CA PRO A 70 -11.07 -11.49 -7.87
C PRO A 70 -10.04 -10.36 -7.76
N ILE A 71 -9.20 -10.22 -8.78
CA ILE A 71 -8.16 -9.18 -8.86
C ILE A 71 -8.51 -8.18 -9.98
N GLU A 72 -8.96 -6.99 -9.60
CA GLU A 72 -9.32 -5.94 -10.56
C GLU A 72 -8.13 -4.99 -10.83
N ILE A 73 -7.60 -5.05 -12.05
CA ILE A 73 -6.47 -4.21 -12.49
C ILE A 73 -7.01 -2.94 -13.17
N SER A 74 -6.41 -1.78 -12.89
CA SER A 74 -6.85 -0.51 -13.49
C SER A 74 -6.74 -0.53 -15.00
N GLN A 75 -7.79 -0.01 -15.61
CA GLN A 75 -7.83 0.32 -17.02
C GLN A 75 -7.77 1.83 -17.18
N GLN A 76 -6.87 2.26 -18.06
CA GLN A 76 -6.81 3.66 -18.43
C GLN A 76 -8.06 3.99 -19.25
N SER A 77 -8.93 4.84 -18.70
CA SER A 77 -10.10 5.33 -19.44
C SER A 77 -9.63 6.02 -20.73
N ALA A 78 -10.16 5.60 -21.88
CA ALA A 78 -9.86 6.21 -23.17
C ALA A 78 -10.51 7.61 -23.34
N LYS A 79 -11.45 7.99 -22.47
CA LYS A 79 -12.16 9.28 -22.49
C LYS A 79 -12.29 9.84 -21.08
N GLY A 80 -11.46 10.83 -20.77
CA GLY A 80 -11.56 11.64 -19.54
C GLY A 80 -11.11 10.93 -18.26
N PHE A 81 -11.20 11.65 -17.14
CA PHE A 81 -10.86 11.14 -15.82
C PHE A 81 -12.05 10.39 -15.24
N THR A 82 -11.92 9.07 -15.07
CA THR A 82 -12.91 8.23 -14.40
C THR A 82 -12.47 8.00 -12.96
N ILE A 83 -13.34 8.31 -12.00
CA ILE A 83 -13.05 8.07 -10.58
C ILE A 83 -13.13 6.56 -10.32
N GLU A 84 -11.99 5.93 -10.08
CA GLU A 84 -11.93 4.54 -9.64
C GLU A 84 -12.22 4.47 -8.13
N ALA A 85 -13.32 3.79 -7.75
CA ALA A 85 -13.75 3.71 -6.36
C ALA A 85 -12.68 3.04 -5.48
N LYS A 86 -12.48 3.59 -4.26
CA LYS A 86 -11.59 3.07 -3.21
C LYS A 86 -10.08 3.10 -3.49
N ARG A 87 -9.61 3.42 -4.70
CA ARG A 87 -8.16 3.48 -4.99
C ARG A 87 -7.44 4.64 -4.32
N TRP A 88 -8.14 5.75 -4.08
CA TRP A 88 -7.62 6.87 -3.28
C TRP A 88 -7.13 6.45 -1.88
N ILE A 89 -7.53 5.26 -1.37
CA ILE A 89 -7.08 4.74 -0.08
C ILE A 89 -5.58 4.44 -0.10
N VAL A 90 -5.05 3.83 -1.17
CA VAL A 90 -3.61 3.53 -1.24
C VAL A 90 -2.79 4.81 -1.39
N GLU A 91 -3.26 5.75 -2.19
CA GLU A 91 -2.62 7.07 -2.37
C GLU A 91 -2.60 7.88 -1.08
N ARG A 92 -3.71 7.88 -0.33
CA ARG A 92 -3.75 8.49 1.00
C ARG A 92 -2.78 7.81 1.96
N THR A 93 -2.65 6.48 1.88
CA THR A 93 -1.69 5.74 2.71
C THR A 93 -0.26 6.14 2.36
N TRP A 94 0.07 6.28 1.07
CA TRP A 94 1.34 6.85 0.62
C TRP A 94 1.59 8.24 1.21
N ALA A 95 0.59 9.12 1.17
CA ALA A 95 0.72 10.45 1.76
C ALA A 95 1.03 10.40 3.27
N TRP A 96 0.48 9.44 4.03
CA TRP A 96 0.84 9.26 5.44
C TRP A 96 2.28 8.76 5.62
N LEU A 97 2.72 7.83 4.77
CA LEU A 97 4.09 7.30 4.80
C LEU A 97 5.11 8.38 4.42
N ASP A 98 4.85 9.19 3.40
CA ASP A 98 5.75 10.25 2.95
C ASP A 98 5.87 11.39 3.98
N ASN A 99 4.78 11.67 4.71
CA ASN A 99 4.78 12.63 5.82
C ASN A 99 5.50 12.11 7.08
N ALA A 100 5.84 10.83 7.15
CA ALA A 100 6.64 10.30 8.23
C ALA A 100 8.12 10.61 7.98
N ARG A 101 8.70 11.50 8.80
CA ARG A 101 10.12 11.91 8.70
C ARG A 101 11.10 10.74 8.64
N SER A 102 10.79 9.62 9.30
CA SER A 102 11.61 8.41 9.29
C SER A 102 11.68 7.73 7.92
N LEU A 103 10.71 7.97 7.03
CA LEU A 103 10.62 7.37 5.70
C LEU A 103 10.98 8.33 4.56
N THR A 104 11.21 9.62 4.86
CA THR A 104 11.59 10.63 3.86
C THR A 104 12.89 10.27 3.13
N ARG A 105 13.83 9.62 3.83
CA ARG A 105 15.05 9.06 3.24
C ARG A 105 15.24 7.65 3.78
N ASP A 106 15.72 6.76 2.92
CA ASP A 106 16.10 5.42 3.32
C ASP A 106 17.50 5.47 3.94
N TYR A 107 17.56 5.29 5.26
CA TYR A 107 18.81 5.17 6.02
C TYR A 107 19.17 3.71 6.31
N GLU A 108 18.33 2.76 5.88
CA GLU A 108 18.41 1.37 6.31
C GLU A 108 19.32 0.57 5.39
N ARG A 109 20.24 -0.20 6.00
CA ARG A 109 21.15 -1.06 5.24
C ARG A 109 20.39 -2.17 4.51
N LEU A 110 19.37 -2.73 5.13
CA LEU A 110 18.62 -3.88 4.62
C LEU A 110 17.19 -3.47 4.20
N PRO A 111 16.65 -3.96 3.07
CA PRO A 111 15.27 -3.70 2.64
C PRO A 111 14.22 -4.11 3.68
N GLU A 112 14.49 -5.20 4.42
CA GLU A 112 13.62 -5.72 5.47
C GLU A 112 13.47 -4.74 6.63
N ASN A 113 14.56 -4.06 7.00
CA ASN A 113 14.52 -3.01 8.03
C ASN A 113 13.69 -1.81 7.56
N HIS A 114 13.79 -1.45 6.27
CA HIS A 114 12.99 -0.37 5.70
C HIS A 114 11.50 -0.73 5.69
N ALA A 115 11.15 -1.98 5.37
CA ALA A 115 9.79 -2.50 5.52
C ALA A 115 9.34 -2.44 6.99
N GLY A 116 10.21 -2.81 7.94
CA GLY A 116 9.99 -2.65 9.37
C GLY A 116 9.64 -1.23 9.78
N MET A 117 10.35 -0.23 9.24
CA MET A 117 10.04 1.19 9.48
C MET A 117 8.65 1.59 8.97
N VAL A 118 8.18 1.03 7.85
CA VAL A 118 6.81 1.22 7.36
C VAL A 118 5.79 0.72 8.40
N TYR A 119 6.01 -0.48 8.94
CA TYR A 119 5.13 -1.04 9.98
C TYR A 119 5.15 -0.22 11.28
N ILE A 120 6.32 0.29 11.70
CA ILE A 120 6.42 1.20 12.87
C ILE A 120 5.58 2.46 12.66
N VAL A 121 5.64 3.06 11.46
CA VAL A 121 4.81 4.23 11.13
C VAL A 121 3.32 3.89 11.18
N MET A 122 2.93 2.70 10.70
CA MET A 122 1.54 2.24 10.76
C MET A 122 1.07 1.99 12.19
N ILE A 123 1.89 1.38 13.05
CA ILE A 123 1.60 1.21 14.47
C ILE A 123 1.38 2.57 15.14
N ARG A 124 2.26 3.55 14.90
CA ARG A 124 2.08 4.91 15.41
C ARG A 124 0.78 5.56 14.91
N LEU A 125 0.42 5.35 13.65
CA LEU A 125 -0.83 5.85 13.09
C LEU A 125 -2.05 5.21 13.76
N MET A 126 -2.01 3.88 13.96
CA MET A 126 -3.07 3.14 14.65
C MET A 126 -3.24 3.58 16.10
N LEU A 127 -2.15 3.71 16.86
CA LEU A 127 -2.18 4.20 18.24
C LEU A 127 -2.83 5.59 18.33
N ARG A 128 -2.49 6.50 17.42
CA ARG A 128 -3.11 7.84 17.34
C ARG A 128 -4.60 7.83 17.01
N ARG A 129 -5.10 6.79 16.34
CA ARG A 129 -6.52 6.63 16.02
C ARG A 129 -7.30 6.03 17.19
N LEU A 130 -6.67 5.11 17.92
CA LEU A 130 -7.26 4.48 19.11
C LEU A 130 -7.34 5.47 20.28
N GLU A 131 -6.28 6.24 20.49
CA GLU A 131 -6.27 7.30 21.47
C GLU A 131 -7.03 8.51 20.94
N LYS A 132 -7.83 9.18 21.78
CA LYS A 132 -8.45 10.49 21.47
C LYS A 132 -7.41 11.62 21.41
N ASN A 133 -6.23 11.37 20.86
CA ASN A 133 -5.07 12.26 20.80
C ASN A 133 -5.17 13.28 19.65
N ARG A 134 -6.40 13.54 19.18
CA ARG A 134 -6.68 14.63 18.25
C ARG A 134 -6.66 15.91 19.07
N LYS A 135 -5.64 16.75 18.92
CA LYS A 135 -5.71 18.13 19.38
C LYS A 135 -6.89 18.78 18.68
N ASN A 136 -8.04 18.86 19.36
CA ASN A 136 -9.15 19.67 18.92
C ASN A 136 -8.68 21.11 19.04
N TRP A 137 -8.35 21.72 17.91
CA TRP A 137 -8.10 23.15 17.86
C TRP A 137 -9.43 23.81 18.20
N LYS A 138 -9.58 24.28 19.45
CA LYS A 138 -10.73 25.10 19.82
C LYS A 138 -10.49 26.43 19.12
N ALA A 139 -11.31 26.74 18.12
CA ALA A 139 -11.37 28.10 17.61
C ALA A 139 -11.77 28.99 18.80
N THR A 140 -10.85 29.82 19.27
CA THR A 140 -11.18 30.88 20.22
C THR A 140 -12.02 31.89 19.45
N THR A 141 -13.33 31.80 19.56
CA THR A 141 -14.24 32.86 19.12
C THR A 141 -14.09 34.00 20.12
N THR A 142 -13.38 35.05 19.73
CA THR A 142 -13.44 36.38 20.35
C THR A 142 -14.77 37.06 20.03
#